data_AF-A0A8K0N081-F1
#
_entry.id   AF-A0A8K0N081-F1
#
_cell.length_a   1.000
_cell.length_b   1.000
_cell.length_c   1.000
_cell.angle_alpha   90.00
_cell.angle_beta   90.00
_cell.angle_gamma   90.00
#
_symmetry.space_group_name_H-M   'P 1'
#
loop_
_entity.id
_entity.type
_entity.pdbx_description
1 polymer ?
#
loop_
_entity_poly.entity_id
_entity_poly.type
_entity_poly.pdbx_seq_one_letter_code
_entity_poly.pdbx_strand_id
1 'polypeptide(L)'
;MRGSDLINSRLPDELIMDVFQRLEDKSDCDAVSLVCRRWRKLERATRRTIKIGASGPANQLLENVVDRFKGLQKLFVDERLPVASLSLPRAPPSRVLPLILCLFT
;
A
#
# COMPACT_ATOMS: atom_id res chain seq x y z
N MET A 1 -2.20 22.26 -23.48
CA MET A 1 -2.00 23.32 -22.48
C MET A 1 -0.71 23.01 -21.71
N ARG A 2 0.37 23.79 -21.87
CA ARG A 2 1.53 23.69 -20.98
C ARG A 2 1.27 24.60 -19.78
N GLY A 3 0.61 24.06 -18.76
CA GLY A 3 0.50 24.75 -17.48
C GLY A 3 1.90 24.95 -16.89
N SER A 4 2.18 26.11 -16.31
CA SER A 4 3.42 26.31 -15.56
C SER A 4 3.40 25.41 -14.32
N ASP A 5 4.46 24.66 -14.09
CA ASP A 5 4.62 23.80 -12.91
C ASP A 5 4.95 24.64 -11.67
N LEU A 6 3.95 25.36 -11.16
CA LEU A 6 4.09 26.30 -10.03
C LEU A 6 4.44 25.57 -8.74
N ILE A 7 3.94 24.34 -8.55
CA ILE A 7 4.20 23.57 -7.34
C ILE A 7 5.67 23.20 -7.28
N ASN A 8 6.22 22.59 -8.34
CA ASN A 8 7.62 22.18 -8.29
C ASN A 8 8.61 23.35 -8.42
N SER A 9 8.20 24.48 -8.99
CA SER A 9 9.08 25.64 -9.18
C SER A 9 9.06 26.66 -8.05
N ARG A 10 7.95 26.79 -7.30
CA ARG A 10 7.78 27.87 -6.31
C ARG A 10 7.61 27.40 -4.88
N LEU A 11 7.04 26.22 -4.66
CA LEU A 11 6.83 25.75 -3.29
C LEU A 11 8.13 25.14 -2.77
N PRO A 12 8.58 25.51 -1.56
CA PRO A 12 9.70 24.85 -0.88
C PRO A 12 9.30 23.44 -0.40
N ASP A 13 10.28 22.60 -0.11
CA ASP A 13 10.07 21.18 0.23
C ASP A 13 9.21 21.02 1.48
N GLU A 14 9.37 21.89 2.47
CA GLU A 14 8.66 21.84 3.75
C GLU A 14 7.15 22.02 3.57
N LEU A 15 6.72 22.94 2.70
CA LEU A 15 5.30 23.14 2.43
C LEU A 15 4.69 21.97 1.67
N ILE A 16 5.44 21.32 0.78
CA ILE A 16 4.98 20.11 0.09
C ILE A 16 4.85 18.96 1.10
N MET A 17 5.81 18.83 2.03
CA MET A 17 5.76 17.86 3.10
C MET A 17 4.55 18.06 4.01
N ASP A 18 4.22 19.31 4.35
CA ASP A 18 3.02 19.66 5.14
C ASP A 18 1.72 19.29 4.42
N VAL A 19 1.69 19.40 3.08
CA VAL A 19 0.56 18.91 2.27
C VAL A 19 0.46 17.39 2.35
N PHE A 20 1.58 16.67 2.19
CA PHE A 20 1.59 15.20 2.26
C PHE A 20 1.13 14.66 3.60
N GLN A 21 1.45 15.35 4.70
CA GLN A 21 1.00 14.95 6.05
C GLN A 21 -0.51 15.07 6.25
N ARG A 22 -1.22 15.82 5.40
CA ARG A 22 -2.67 15.96 5.42
C ARG A 22 -3.39 14.91 4.55
N LEU A 23 -2.64 14.11 3.79
CA LEU A 23 -3.21 13.00 3.03
C LEU A 23 -3.47 11.83 3.97
N GLU A 24 -4.73 11.47 4.14
CA GLU A 24 -5.13 10.37 5.02
C GLU A 24 -5.12 9.02 4.28
N ASP A 25 -5.42 9.05 2.98
CA ASP A 25 -5.58 7.87 2.16
C ASP A 25 -4.24 7.35 1.61
N LYS A 26 -4.04 6.02 1.75
CA LYS A 26 -2.88 5.33 1.20
C LYS A 26 -2.78 5.51 -0.32
N SER A 27 -3.92 5.48 -1.03
CA SER A 27 -3.97 5.65 -2.49
C SER A 27 -3.41 7.01 -2.91
N ASP A 28 -3.74 8.06 -2.17
CA ASP A 28 -3.29 9.42 -2.47
C ASP A 28 -1.79 9.54 -2.21
N CYS A 29 -1.33 9.01 -1.08
CA CYS A 29 0.09 8.96 -0.76
C CYS A 29 0.89 8.17 -1.81
N ASP A 30 0.32 7.08 -2.33
CA ASP A 30 0.94 6.30 -3.41
C ASP A 30 0.94 7.08 -4.74
N ALA A 31 -0.14 7.79 -5.07
CA ALA A 31 -0.25 8.62 -6.26
C ALA A 31 0.75 9.79 -6.26
N VAL A 32 0.89 10.52 -5.14
CA VAL A 32 1.86 11.63 -5.04
C VAL A 32 3.31 11.14 -5.20
N SER A 33 3.61 9.91 -4.77
CA SER A 33 4.94 9.31 -4.92
C SER A 33 5.33 9.03 -6.40
N LEU A 34 4.36 9.07 -7.32
CA LEU A 34 4.55 8.80 -8.74
C LEU A 34 4.62 10.07 -9.61
N VAL A 35 4.32 11.25 -9.06
CA VAL A 35 4.29 12.51 -9.82
C VAL A 35 5.67 12.86 -10.37
N CYS A 36 6.68 12.91 -9.52
CA CYS A 36 8.06 13.18 -9.92
C CYS A 36 9.05 12.69 -8.85
N ARG A 37 10.36 12.75 -9.16
CA ARG A 37 11.41 12.32 -8.23
C ARG A 37 11.43 13.14 -6.93
N ARG A 38 11.14 14.44 -7.01
CA ARG A 38 11.07 15.35 -5.85
C ARG A 38 9.98 14.90 -4.88
N TRP A 39 8.77 14.69 -5.38
CA TRP A 39 7.62 14.27 -4.58
C TRP A 39 7.85 12.89 -3.97
N ARG A 40 8.39 11.94 -4.73
CA ARG A 40 8.76 10.62 -4.22
C ARG A 40 9.74 10.66 -3.04
N LYS A 41 10.69 11.60 -3.04
CA LYS A 41 11.66 11.76 -1.95
C LYS A 41 10.99 12.32 -0.70
N LEU A 42 10.16 13.36 -0.85
CA LEU A 42 9.47 14.03 0.24
C LEU A 42 8.39 13.14 0.87
N GLU A 43 7.66 12.40 0.04
CA GLU A 43 6.66 11.41 0.47
C GLU A 43 7.29 10.32 1.34
N ARG A 44 8.43 9.77 0.93
CA ARG A 44 9.18 8.78 1.73
C ARG A 44 9.67 9.33 3.07
N ALA A 45 10.02 10.61 3.12
CA ALA A 45 10.46 11.27 4.35
C ALA A 45 9.31 11.57 5.32
N THR A 46 8.09 11.75 4.80
CA THR A 46 6.91 12.14 5.58
C THR A 46 6.02 10.97 5.98
N ARG A 47 5.99 9.86 5.22
CA ARG A 47 5.11 8.72 5.51
C ARG A 47 5.42 8.12 6.89
N ARG A 48 4.43 8.17 7.78
CA ARG A 48 4.53 7.65 9.17
C ARG A 48 3.92 6.27 9.36
N THR A 49 3.03 5.85 8.46
CA THR A 49 2.29 4.60 8.59
C THR A 49 2.37 3.78 7.30
N ILE A 50 2.68 2.49 7.41
CA ILE A 50 2.67 1.54 6.29
C ILE A 50 1.89 0.31 6.67
N LYS A 51 1.11 -0.21 5.73
CA LYS A 51 0.45 -1.52 5.81
C LYS A 51 1.00 -2.40 4.69
N ILE A 52 1.56 -3.56 5.04
CA ILE A 52 2.09 -4.55 4.11
C ILE A 52 1.35 -5.87 4.31
N GLY A 53 1.13 -6.62 3.23
CA GLY A 53 0.68 -8.01 3.33
C GLY A 53 1.89 -8.92 3.58
N ALA A 54 1.70 -9.98 4.37
CA ALA A 54 2.69 -11.03 4.56
C ALA A 54 2.81 -11.91 3.30
N SER A 55 3.51 -11.39 2.28
CA SER A 55 3.82 -12.14 1.06
C SER A 55 5.33 -12.14 0.85
N GLY A 56 5.96 -13.29 1.08
CA GLY A 56 7.40 -13.48 0.87
C GLY A 56 8.26 -13.47 2.15
N PRO A 57 9.59 -13.51 2.02
CA PRO A 57 10.51 -13.53 3.16
C PRO A 57 10.42 -12.22 3.94
N ALA A 58 9.81 -12.27 5.13
CA ALA A 58 9.51 -11.12 5.96
C ALA A 58 10.72 -10.19 6.21
N ASN A 59 11.92 -10.77 6.37
CA ASN A 59 13.14 -10.03 6.68
C ASN A 59 13.56 -9.07 5.56
N GLN A 60 13.61 -9.56 4.30
CA GLN A 60 14.00 -8.72 3.16
C GLN A 60 12.98 -7.60 2.91
N LEU A 61 11.70 -7.90 3.12
CA LEU A 61 10.65 -6.91 2.96
C LEU A 61 10.75 -5.82 4.04
N LEU A 62 11.02 -6.21 5.29
CA LEU A 62 11.23 -5.28 6.39
C LEU A 62 12.46 -4.39 6.16
N GLU A 63 13.58 -4.96 5.73
CA GLU A 63 14.81 -4.21 5.36
C GLU A 63 14.50 -3.16 4.30
N ASN A 64 13.83 -3.55 3.21
CA ASN A 64 13.43 -2.63 2.15
C ASN A 64 12.50 -1.50 2.64
N VAL A 65 11.59 -1.79 3.58
CA VAL A 65 10.68 -0.80 4.16
C VAL A 65 11.44 0.20 5.03
N VAL A 66 12.31 -0.29 5.91
CA VAL A 66 13.12 0.56 6.81
C VAL A 66 14.13 1.40 6.02
N ASP A 67 14.66 0.87 4.92
CA ASP A 67 15.53 1.63 4.03
C ASP A 67 14.81 2.69 3.22
N ARG A 68 13.58 2.41 2.81
CA ARG A 68 12.80 3.34 2.01
C ARG A 68 12.18 4.46 2.85
N PHE A 69 11.76 4.19 4.08
CA PHE A 69 10.95 5.09 4.90
C PHE A 69 11.60 5.38 6.25
N LYS A 70 12.59 6.28 6.25
CA LYS A 70 13.36 6.62 7.46
C LYS A 70 12.55 7.31 8.56
N GLY A 71 11.40 7.89 8.21
CA GLY A 71 10.48 8.55 9.15
C GLY A 71 9.34 7.66 9.67
N LEU A 72 9.34 6.35 9.35
CA LEU A 72 8.24 5.45 9.68
C LEU A 72 8.05 5.31 11.20
N GLN A 73 6.81 5.40 11.68
CA GLN A 73 6.46 5.25 13.09
C GLN A 73 5.58 4.02 13.35
N LYS A 74 4.73 3.65 12.38
CA LYS A 74 3.78 2.54 12.48
C LYS A 74 3.89 1.63 11.27
N LEU A 75 4.14 0.34 11.51
CA LEU A 75 4.12 -0.70 10.48
C LEU A 75 3.07 -1.75 10.86
N PHE A 76 2.12 -1.97 9.97
CA PHE A 76 1.13 -3.03 10.09
C PHE A 76 1.48 -4.14 9.10
N VAL A 77 1.64 -5.35 9.61
CA VAL A 77 1.87 -6.54 8.80
C VAL A 77 0.59 -7.36 8.84
N ASP A 78 -0.10 -7.47 7.71
CA ASP A 78 -1.29 -8.30 7.58
C ASP A 78 -0.84 -9.74 7.31
N GLU A 79 -0.76 -10.54 8.38
CA GLU A 79 -0.50 -11.98 8.34
C GLU A 79 -1.71 -12.75 7.84
N ARG A 80 -2.24 -12.41 6.67
CA ARG A 80 -3.18 -13.29 5.99
C ARG A 80 -2.44 -14.56 5.63
N LEU A 81 -2.48 -15.52 6.53
CA LEU A 81 -2.08 -16.90 6.29
C LEU A 81 -2.73 -17.28 4.95
N PRO A 82 -1.94 -17.73 3.97
CA PRO A 82 -2.54 -18.20 2.73
C PRO A 82 -3.57 -19.26 3.09
N VAL A 83 -4.82 -19.03 2.71
CA VAL A 83 -5.95 -19.95 2.94
C VAL A 83 -5.63 -21.36 2.39
N ALA A 84 -4.66 -21.46 1.48
CA ALA A 84 -4.10 -22.71 0.97
C ALA A 84 -3.47 -23.63 2.04
N SER A 85 -3.15 -23.14 3.24
CA SER A 85 -2.62 -23.97 4.35
C SER A 85 -3.71 -24.63 5.20
N LEU A 86 -4.98 -24.23 5.04
CA LEU A 86 -6.11 -24.93 5.63
C LEU A 86 -6.64 -25.95 4.61
N SER A 87 -5.83 -26.98 4.30
CA SER A 87 -6.39 -28.20 3.74
C SER A 87 -7.26 -28.86 4.82
N LEU A 88 -8.52 -28.41 4.92
CA LEU A 88 -9.55 -29.22 5.58
C LEU A 88 -9.56 -30.59 4.89
N PRO A 89 -9.62 -31.72 5.61
CA PRO A 89 -9.81 -33.01 4.97
C PRO A 89 -11.06 -32.95 4.11
N ARG A 90 -10.87 -33.02 2.79
CA ARG A 90 -11.95 -33.02 1.80
C ARG A 90 -12.83 -34.24 2.09
N ALA A 91 -14.00 -34.02 2.68
CA ALA A 91 -15.01 -35.06 2.81
C ALA A 91 -15.33 -35.66 1.42
N PRO A 92 -15.56 -36.99 1.33
CA PRO A 92 -15.81 -37.64 0.05
C PRO A 92 -17.08 -37.08 -0.62
N PRO A 93 -17.13 -37.01 -1.97
CA PRO A 93 -18.25 -36.40 -2.67
C PRO A 93 -19.50 -37.28 -2.57
N SER A 94 -20.44 -36.91 -1.70
CA SER A 94 -21.83 -37.35 -1.82
C SER A 94 -22.47 -36.61 -2.99
N ARG A 95 -22.71 -37.36 -4.08
CA ARG A 95 -23.51 -36.95 -5.23
C ARG A 95 -24.92 -36.55 -4.79
N VAL A 96 -25.32 -35.28 -4.99
CA VAL A 96 -26.66 -34.90 -5.48
C VAL A 96 -26.55 -33.61 -6.30
N LEU A 97 -27.33 -33.59 -7.38
CA LEU A 97 -27.44 -32.71 -8.54
C LEU A 97 -27.95 -31.27 -8.26
N PRO A 98 -28.04 -30.40 -9.28
CA PRO A 98 -27.70 -28.97 -9.23
C PRO A 98 -28.93 -28.09 -9.01
N LEU A 99 -28.76 -26.97 -8.32
CA LEU A 99 -29.68 -25.85 -8.45
C LEU A 99 -28.95 -24.52 -8.33
N ILE A 100 -28.93 -23.81 -9.46
CA ILE A 100 -29.22 -22.38 -9.60
C ILE A 100 -28.07 -21.42 -9.23
N LEU A 101 -27.53 -20.88 -10.32
CA LEU A 101 -26.92 -19.57 -10.53
C LEU A 101 -27.57 -18.43 -9.71
N CYS A 102 -26.90 -17.27 -9.67
CA CYS A 102 -27.42 -15.94 -9.30
C CYS A 102 -27.25 -15.54 -7.81
N LEU A 103 -26.78 -14.34 -7.44
CA LEU A 103 -26.70 -13.06 -8.13
C LEU A 103 -26.06 -11.99 -7.20
N PHE A 104 -25.56 -10.90 -7.81
CA PHE A 104 -25.39 -9.51 -7.27
C PHE A 104 -24.37 -9.28 -6.13
N THR A 105 -23.54 -8.24 -6.10
CA THR A 105 -23.25 -7.04 -6.92
C THR A 105 -21.85 -6.58 -6.53
#